data_AF-A0A2D4IKA9-F1
#
_entry.id   AF-A0A2D4IKA9-F1
#
_cell.length_a   1.000
_cell.length_b   1.000
_cell.length_c   1.000
_cell.angle_alpha   90.00
_cell.angle_beta   90.00
_cell.angle_gamma   90.00
#
_symmetry.space_group_name_H-M   'P 1'
#
loop_
_entity.id
_entity.type
_entity.pdbx_description
1 polymer ?
#
loop_
_entity_poly.entity_id
_entity_poly.type
_entity_poly.pdbx_seq_one_letter_code
_entity_poly.pdbx_strand_id
1 'polypeptide(L)'
;MGLRIHFVVDPQGWFCMGLIIFVWLYNILFIPKIILFPHYEEGHISAAAILCYYLFSLFCIASLLRASVADPGRLPENPKIPITEKDSWELCNKCNMMRPKRSHHCSRCGHCVRRMDH
;
A
#
# COMPACT_ATOMS: atom_id res chain seq x y z
N MET A 1 15.04 6.16 8.74
CA MET A 1 13.96 6.29 7.74
C MET A 1 12.66 6.51 8.50
N GLY A 2 12.26 7.76 8.73
CA GLY A 2 10.99 8.03 9.40
C GLY A 2 9.83 7.57 8.50
N LEU A 3 8.85 6.86 9.04
CA LEU A 3 7.59 6.61 8.34
C LEU A 3 6.95 7.97 8.08
N ARG A 4 7.15 8.51 6.88
CA ARG A 4 6.34 9.62 6.39
C ARG A 4 4.99 9.01 6.08
N ILE A 5 4.04 9.20 6.99
CA ILE A 5 2.66 8.82 6.78
C ILE A 5 2.05 9.95 5.96
N HIS A 6 1.55 9.64 4.76
CA HIS A 6 0.88 10.62 3.91
C HIS A 6 -0.59 10.27 3.79
N PHE A 7 -1.45 11.04 4.44
CA PHE A 7 -2.89 10.89 4.31
C PHE A 7 -3.37 11.54 3.00
N VAL A 8 -3.86 10.72 2.09
CA VAL A 8 -4.61 11.18 0.91
C VAL A 8 -6.09 11.18 1.27
N VAL A 9 -6.77 12.29 1.03
CA VAL A 9 -8.22 12.39 1.23
C VAL A 9 -8.92 11.83 -0.01
N ASP A 10 -9.12 10.50 -0.03
CA ASP A 10 -9.85 9.78 -1.09
C ASP A 10 -10.99 8.94 -0.47
N PRO A 11 -12.20 9.51 -0.28
CA PRO A 11 -13.31 8.84 0.40
C PRO A 11 -13.69 7.50 -0.25
N GLN A 12 -13.63 7.42 -1.58
CA GLN A 12 -13.89 6.18 -2.31
C GLN A 12 -12.83 5.13 -2.01
N GLY A 13 -11.56 5.53 -2.01
CA GLY A 13 -10.44 4.66 -1.61
C GLY A 13 -10.60 4.12 -0.19
N TRP A 14 -10.93 5.00 0.78
CA TRP A 14 -11.15 4.60 2.17
C TRP A 14 -12.31 3.62 2.33
N PHE A 15 -13.42 3.83 1.61
CA PHE A 15 -14.55 2.90 1.61
C PHE A 15 -14.18 1.52 1.06
N CYS A 16 -13.53 1.47 -0.12
CA CYS A 16 -13.05 0.23 -0.71
C CYS A 16 -12.10 -0.53 0.22
N MET A 17 -11.16 0.18 0.85
CA MET A 17 -10.23 -0.39 1.82
C MET A 17 -10.95 -0.96 3.06
N GLY A 18 -11.93 -0.22 3.58
CA GLY A 18 -12.76 -0.68 4.70
C GLY A 18 -13.51 -1.97 4.37
N LEU A 19 -14.11 -2.08 3.18
CA LEU A 19 -14.79 -3.30 2.73
C LEU A 19 -13.83 -4.49 2.60
N ILE A 20 -12.64 -4.29 2.02
CA ILE A 20 -11.63 -5.35 1.88
C ILE A 20 -11.22 -5.85 3.27
N ILE A 21 -10.92 -4.95 4.20
CA ILE A 21 -10.54 -5.30 5.57
C ILE A 21 -11.69 -6.04 6.27
N PHE A 22 -12.92 -5.57 6.13
CA PHE A 22 -14.10 -6.20 6.72
C PHE A 22 -14.27 -7.65 6.24
N VAL A 23 -14.28 -7.87 4.92
CA VAL A 23 -14.41 -9.21 4.33
C VAL A 23 -13.25 -10.10 4.75
N TRP A 24 -12.03 -9.56 4.82
CA TRP A 24 -10.86 -10.32 5.22
C TRP A 24 -10.92 -10.75 6.70
N LEU A 25 -11.30 -9.84 7.60
CA LEU A 25 -11.51 -10.14 9.03
C LEU A 25 -12.63 -11.16 9.24
N TYR A 26 -13.73 -11.03 8.49
CA TYR A 26 -14.80 -12.03 8.50
C TYR A 26 -14.24 -13.42 8.13
N ASN A 27 -13.49 -13.53 7.03
CA ASN A 27 -12.90 -14.80 6.62
C ASN A 27 -11.92 -15.37 7.66
N ILE A 28 -11.09 -14.53 8.29
CA ILE A 28 -10.16 -14.95 9.37
C ILE A 28 -10.91 -15.61 10.53
N LEU A 29 -12.10 -15.13 10.87
CA LEU A 29 -12.86 -15.65 12.00
C LEU A 29 -13.68 -16.89 11.64
N PHE A 30 -14.32 -16.90 10.47
CA PHE A 30 -15.28 -17.93 10.09
C PHE A 30 -14.65 -19.13 9.38
N ILE A 31 -13.64 -18.93 8.51
CA ILE A 31 -13.01 -20.05 7.77
C ILE A 31 -12.35 -21.04 8.72
N PRO A 32 -11.60 -20.62 9.76
CA PRO A 32 -11.05 -21.59 10.71
C PRO A 32 -12.13 -22.35 11.46
N LYS A 33 -13.19 -21.66 11.86
CA LYS A 33 -14.29 -22.25 12.64
C LYS A 33 -15.11 -23.27 11.85
N ILE A 34 -15.36 -23.01 10.58
CA ILE A 34 -16.24 -23.82 9.74
C ILE A 34 -15.46 -24.92 9.01
N ILE A 35 -14.20 -24.67 8.65
CA ILE A 35 -13.44 -25.55 7.74
C ILE A 35 -12.19 -26.10 8.42
N LEU A 36 -11.28 -25.25 8.94
CA LEU A 36 -9.98 -25.74 9.40
C LEU A 36 -10.07 -26.57 10.69
N PHE A 37 -10.83 -26.12 11.70
CA PHE A 37 -10.93 -26.86 12.96
C PHE A 37 -11.60 -28.23 12.80
N PRO A 38 -12.74 -28.38 12.09
CA PRO A 38 -13.31 -29.70 11.82
C PRO A 38 -12.33 -30.66 11.13
N HIS A 39 -11.65 -30.20 10.07
CA HIS A 39 -10.67 -31.04 9.37
C HIS A 39 -9.43 -31.36 10.21
N TYR A 40 -9.10 -30.54 11.20
CA TYR A 40 -8.03 -30.82 12.14
C TYR A 40 -8.44 -31.87 13.17
N GLU A 41 -9.68 -31.78 13.68
CA GLU A 41 -10.25 -32.78 14.60
C GLU A 41 -10.41 -34.15 13.92
N GLU A 42 -10.76 -34.17 12.63
CA GLU A 42 -10.83 -35.38 11.81
C GLU A 42 -9.44 -35.94 11.42
N GLY A 43 -8.36 -35.20 11.70
CA GLY A 43 -6.99 -35.62 11.40
C GLY A 43 -6.58 -35.49 9.93
N HIS A 44 -7.37 -34.80 9.11
CA HIS A 44 -7.07 -34.57 7.69
C HIS A 44 -5.99 -33.49 7.48
N ILE A 45 -5.87 -32.54 8.41
CA ILE A 45 -4.87 -31.47 8.34
C ILE A 45 -4.03 -31.39 9.62
N SER A 46 -2.80 -30.89 9.49
CA SER A 46 -1.91 -30.67 10.63
C SER A 46 -2.14 -29.30 11.29
N ALA A 47 -1.76 -29.16 12.56
CA ALA A 47 -1.80 -27.87 13.27
C ALA A 47 -0.93 -26.80 12.58
N ALA A 48 0.11 -27.23 11.84
CA ALA A 48 0.94 -26.34 11.04
C ALA A 48 0.14 -25.63 9.94
N ALA A 49 -0.84 -26.30 9.32
CA ALA A 49 -1.68 -25.69 8.30
C ALA A 49 -2.54 -24.53 8.87
N ILE A 50 -3.08 -24.72 10.08
CA ILE A 50 -3.83 -23.68 10.81
C ILE A 50 -2.91 -22.51 11.15
N LEU A 51 -1.71 -22.79 11.67
CA LEU A 51 -0.72 -21.76 11.98
C LEU A 51 -0.33 -20.96 10.73
N CYS A 52 -0.03 -21.64 9.63
CA CYS A 52 0.29 -21.00 8.35
C CYS A 52 -0.85 -20.10 7.86
N TYR A 53 -2.10 -20.54 7.98
CA TYR A 53 -3.28 -19.74 7.62
C TYR A 53 -3.29 -18.40 8.37
N TYR A 54 -3.15 -18.42 9.70
CA TYR A 54 -3.15 -17.19 10.49
C TYR A 54 -1.93 -16.31 10.21
N LEU A 55 -0.74 -16.90 10.04
CA LEU A 55 0.49 -16.15 9.73
C LEU A 55 0.39 -15.43 8.38
N PHE A 56 -0.03 -16.13 7.32
CA PHE A 56 -0.20 -15.51 6.00
C PHE A 56 -1.29 -14.45 6.04
N SER A 57 -2.39 -14.72 6.75
CA SER A 57 -3.47 -13.75 6.86
C SER A 57 -3.04 -12.46 7.57
N LEU A 58 -2.26 -12.59 8.65
CA LEU A 58 -1.64 -11.46 9.34
C LEU A 58 -0.70 -10.68 8.42
N PHE A 59 0.17 -11.36 7.67
CA PHE A 59 1.08 -10.71 6.72
C PHE A 59 0.33 -10.02 5.57
N CYS A 60 -0.78 -10.58 5.09
CA CYS A 60 -1.64 -9.93 4.10
C CYS A 60 -2.21 -8.62 4.64
N ILE A 61 -2.83 -8.61 5.82
CA ILE A 61 -3.34 -7.36 6.42
C ILE A 61 -2.19 -6.36 6.65
N ALA A 62 -1.07 -6.80 7.23
CA ALA A 62 0.05 -5.92 7.52
C ALA A 62 0.65 -5.29 6.24
N SER A 63 0.77 -6.08 5.17
CA SER A 63 1.27 -5.59 3.88
C SER A 63 0.28 -4.63 3.21
N LEU A 64 -1.02 -4.92 3.28
CA LEU A 64 -2.08 -4.05 2.80
C LEU A 64 -2.05 -2.70 3.53
N LEU A 65 -2.08 -2.71 4.86
CA LEU A 65 -2.04 -1.49 5.67
C LEU A 65 -0.79 -0.66 5.38
N ARG A 66 0.38 -1.32 5.31
CA ARG A 66 1.64 -0.64 4.97
C ARG A 66 1.57 0.02 3.59
N ALA A 67 1.04 -0.67 2.58
CA ALA A 67 0.90 -0.12 1.24
C ALA A 67 -0.07 1.06 1.19
N SER A 68 -1.13 1.04 2.00
CA SER A 68 -2.15 2.09 2.01
C SER A 68 -1.75 3.37 2.75
N VAL A 69 -0.83 3.28 3.72
CA VAL A 69 -0.43 4.44 4.56
C VAL A 69 0.95 4.99 4.25
N ALA A 70 1.76 4.27 3.47
CA ALA A 70 3.10 4.71 3.11
C ALA A 70 3.05 5.97 2.24
N ASP A 71 3.98 6.91 2.49
CA ASP A 71 4.20 8.04 1.58
C ASP A 71 4.49 7.51 0.17
N PRO A 72 3.69 7.91 -0.84
CA PRO A 72 3.87 7.44 -2.21
C PRO A 72 5.21 7.89 -2.81
N GLY A 73 5.92 8.83 -2.18
CA GLY A 73 7.21 9.34 -2.60
C GLY A 73 7.11 10.79 -3.07
N ARG A 74 6.50 11.65 -2.26
CA ARG A 74 6.37 13.10 -2.56
C ARG A 74 7.74 13.72 -2.84
N LEU A 75 7.84 14.43 -3.96
CA LEU A 75 9.04 15.21 -4.29
C LEU A 75 9.16 16.46 -3.40
N PRO A 76 10.39 16.86 -3.01
CA PRO A 76 10.61 18.10 -2.27
C PRO A 76 10.32 19.32 -3.16
N GLU A 77 9.74 20.38 -2.60
CA GLU A 77 9.30 21.58 -3.34
C GLU A 77 10.45 22.33 -4.04
N ASN A 78 11.67 22.24 -3.49
CA ASN A 78 12.88 22.83 -4.07
C ASN A 78 13.97 21.76 -4.26
N PRO A 79 13.87 20.94 -5.31
CA PRO A 79 14.88 19.93 -5.56
C PRO A 79 16.20 20.57 -5.98
N LYS A 80 17.31 20.15 -5.35
CA LYS A 80 18.66 20.48 -5.81
C LYS A 80 18.95 19.66 -7.06
N ILE A 81 19.00 20.32 -8.23
CA ILE A 81 19.28 19.67 -9.52
C ILE A 81 20.80 19.59 -9.70
N PRO A 82 21.38 18.38 -9.76
CA PRO A 82 22.80 18.22 -10.12
C PRO A 82 23.02 18.71 -11.55
N ILE A 83 24.10 19.45 -11.80
CA ILE A 83 24.42 20.00 -13.12
C ILE A 83 24.52 18.88 -14.18
N THR A 84 25.03 17.72 -13.79
CA THR A 84 25.19 16.52 -14.64
C THR A 84 23.86 15.88 -15.05
N GLU A 85 22.79 16.11 -14.30
CA GLU A 85 21.50 15.45 -14.52
C GLU A 85 20.46 16.38 -15.13
N LYS A 86 20.79 17.62 -15.49
CA LYS A 86 19.82 18.65 -15.90
C LYS A 86 18.88 18.19 -17.03
N ASP A 87 19.38 17.42 -18.01
CA ASP A 87 18.60 16.90 -19.15
C ASP A 87 17.63 15.76 -18.77
N SER A 88 17.77 15.23 -17.56
CA SER A 88 16.90 14.19 -17.00
C SER A 88 15.76 14.78 -16.15
N TRP A 89 15.61 16.10 -16.12
CA TRP A 89 14.54 16.79 -15.39
C TRP A 89 13.58 17.47 -16.37
N GLU A 90 12.30 17.45 -16.03
CA GLU A 90 11.22 18.07 -16.81
C GLU A 90 10.34 18.94 -15.90
N LEU A 91 9.67 19.94 -16.48
CA LEU A 91 8.78 20.82 -15.75
C LEU A 91 7.42 20.14 -15.53
N CYS A 92 6.93 20.13 -14.30
CA CYS A 92 5.53 19.84 -14.03
C CYS A 92 4.71 21.14 -14.07
N ASN A 93 3.84 21.29 -15.07
CA ASN A 93 3.00 22.50 -15.20
C ASN A 93 2.02 22.70 -14.03
N LYS A 94 1.55 21.62 -13.40
CA LYS A 94 0.58 21.69 -12.27
C LYS A 94 1.23 22.13 -10.96
N CYS A 95 2.45 21.67 -10.69
CA CYS A 95 3.19 22.00 -9.47
C CYS A 95 4.16 23.18 -9.66
N ASN A 96 4.34 23.64 -10.90
CA ASN A 96 5.33 24.66 -11.29
C ASN A 96 6.74 24.41 -10.75
N MET A 97 7.19 23.15 -10.80
CA MET A 97 8.50 22.72 -10.30
C MET A 97 9.15 21.71 -11.25
N MET A 98 10.48 21.65 -11.23
CA MET A 98 11.23 20.62 -11.94
C MET A 98 11.09 19.27 -11.24
N ARG A 99 10.86 18.19 -12.00
CA ARG A 99 10.82 16.81 -11.51
C ARG A 99 11.75 15.93 -12.34
N PRO A 100 12.35 14.87 -11.76
CA PRO A 100 13.15 13.94 -12.54
C PRO A 100 12.26 13.06 -13.43
N LYS A 101 12.79 12.63 -14.58
CA LYS A 101 12.16 11.64 -15.48
C LYS A 101 11.74 10.40 -14.68
N ARG A 102 10.59 9.81 -15.05
CA ARG A 102 9.85 8.78 -14.30
C ARG A 102 9.06 9.26 -13.07
N SER A 103 9.04 10.56 -12.79
CA SER A 103 8.12 11.12 -11.78
C SER A 103 6.87 11.66 -12.48
N HIS A 104 5.71 11.45 -11.88
CA HIS A 104 4.43 11.90 -12.45
C HIS A 104 3.63 12.68 -11.41
N HIS A 105 2.78 13.59 -11.88
CA HIS A 105 1.87 14.33 -11.00
C HIS A 105 0.63 13.48 -10.76
N CYS A 106 0.39 13.10 -9.52
CA CYS A 106 -0.82 12.40 -9.13
C CYS A 106 -1.91 13.42 -8.79
N SER A 107 -2.99 13.46 -9.57
CA SER A 107 -4.12 14.36 -9.32
C SER A 107 -4.84 14.06 -8.02
N ARG A 108 -4.88 12.78 -7.58
CA ARG A 108 -5.47 12.38 -6.29
C ARG A 108 -4.64 12.83 -5.10
N CYS A 109 -3.30 12.74 -5.20
CA CYS A 109 -2.40 13.17 -4.12
C CYS A 109 -2.16 14.68 -4.11
N GLY A 110 -2.32 15.36 -5.25
CA GLY A 110 -2.09 16.80 -5.41
C GLY A 110 -0.62 17.20 -5.55
N HIS A 111 0.31 16.25 -5.72
CA HIS A 111 1.74 16.52 -5.84
C HIS A 111 2.44 15.53 -6.78
N CYS A 112 3.70 15.85 -7.13
CA CYS A 112 4.54 14.97 -7.94
C CYS A 112 5.14 13.84 -7.09
N VAL A 113 5.00 12.61 -7.60
CA VAL A 113 5.45 11.38 -6.97
C VAL A 113 6.63 10.80 -7.73
N ARG A 114 7.70 10.44 -7.02
CA ARG A 114 8.91 9.86 -7.60
C ARG A 114 8.70 8.40 -7.98
N ARG A 115 9.02 8.02 -9.22
CA ARG A 115 8.81 6.65 -9.75
C ARG A 115 7.37 6.19 -9.56
N MET A 116 6.42 7.07 -9.89
CA MET A 116 5.00 6.74 -9.83
C MET A 116 4.67 5.66 -10.85
N ASP A 117 4.06 4.57 -10.40
CA ASP A 117 3.63 3.48 -11.27
C ASP A 117 2.26 3.80 -11.91
N HIS A 118 1.29 4.26 -11.11
CA HIS A 118 -0.07 4.60 -11.53
C HIS A 118 -0.72 5.64 -10.61
#